data_AF-A0A8C2PEA2-F1
#
_entry.id   AF-A0A8C2PEA2-F1
#
_cell.length_a   1.000
_cell.length_b   1.000
_cell.length_c   1.000
_cell.angle_alpha   90.00
_cell.angle_beta   90.00
_cell.angle_gamma   90.00
#
_symmetry.space_group_name_H-M   'P 1'
#
loop_
_entity.id
_entity.type
_entity.pdbx_description
1 polymer ?
#
loop_
_entity_poly.entity_id
_entity_poly.type
_entity_poly.pdbx_seq_one_letter_code
_entity_poly.pdbx_strand_id
1 'polypeptide(L)'
;MQRDLVSLPLSPAVRVKLVSAGFQTAEELLEVKPSELSKEVGISKEEALETLQIIRRECLTNKTSYSVTAESGRKCTALELLEQEHTQNFIITFCSALDNILGGGIPLTKTTEICGAPGVGKTQLWYTLPLILASTD
;
A
#
# COMPACT_ATOMS: atom_id res chain seq x y z
N MET A 1 -4.42 7.41 2.54
CA MET A 1 -5.71 7.66 3.22
C MET A 1 -6.60 6.49 2.90
N GLN A 2 -6.98 5.68 3.90
CA GLN A 2 -7.99 4.64 3.74
C GLN A 2 -9.34 5.32 3.49
N ARG A 3 -10.02 4.97 2.38
CA ARG A 3 -11.35 5.53 2.11
C ARG A 3 -12.42 4.59 2.61
N ASP A 4 -13.29 5.12 3.46
CA ASP A 4 -14.49 4.41 3.89
C ASP A 4 -15.40 4.13 2.69
N LEU A 5 -15.92 2.91 2.63
CA LEU A 5 -16.91 2.48 1.62
C LEU A 5 -18.18 3.33 1.62
N VAL A 6 -18.42 4.10 2.69
CA VAL A 6 -19.56 5.03 2.83
C VAL A 6 -19.46 6.21 1.85
N SER A 7 -18.24 6.60 1.44
CA SER A 7 -18.03 7.72 0.52
C SER A 7 -18.25 7.37 -0.95
N LEU A 8 -18.32 6.07 -1.28
CA LEU A 8 -18.38 5.61 -2.66
C LEU A 8 -19.82 5.58 -3.21
N PRO A 9 -20.00 5.80 -4.52
CA PRO A 9 -21.30 5.73 -5.19
C PRO A 9 -21.72 4.27 -5.44
N LEU A 10 -21.78 3.46 -4.38
CA LEU A 10 -22.24 2.08 -4.40
C LEU A 10 -23.71 1.99 -3.98
N SER A 11 -24.43 1.00 -4.53
CA SER A 11 -25.81 0.75 -4.11
C SER A 11 -25.88 0.45 -2.60
N PRO A 12 -26.91 0.94 -1.88
CA PRO A 12 -27.02 0.72 -0.44
C PRO A 12 -27.00 -0.76 -0.05
N ALA A 13 -27.61 -1.62 -0.87
CA ALA A 13 -27.66 -3.06 -0.64
C ALA A 13 -26.26 -3.71 -0.70
N VAL A 14 -25.46 -3.37 -1.71
CA VAL A 14 -24.08 -3.90 -1.84
C VAL A 14 -23.20 -3.38 -0.72
N ARG A 15 -23.35 -2.12 -0.33
CA ARG A 15 -22.59 -1.50 0.75
C ARG A 15 -22.81 -2.20 2.10
N VAL A 16 -24.07 -2.47 2.46
CA VAL A 16 -24.39 -3.20 3.69
C VAL A 16 -23.77 -4.59 3.67
N LYS A 17 -23.83 -5.28 2.52
CA LYS A 17 -23.22 -6.60 2.37
C LYS A 17 -21.69 -6.56 2.52
N LEU A 18 -21.02 -5.59 1.92
CA LEU A 18 -19.57 -5.40 2.05
C LEU A 18 -19.14 -5.17 3.50
N VAL A 19 -19.84 -4.26 4.19
CA VAL A 19 -19.58 -3.99 5.62
C VAL A 19 -19.87 -5.22 6.47
N SER A 20 -20.93 -5.97 6.18
CA SER A 20 -21.25 -7.22 6.90
C SER A 20 -20.24 -8.33 6.66
N ALA A 21 -19.56 -8.34 5.51
CA ALA A 21 -18.47 -9.25 5.19
C ALA A 21 -17.13 -8.78 5.78
N GLY A 22 -17.10 -7.66 6.50
CA GLY A 22 -15.92 -7.15 7.19
C GLY A 22 -15.07 -6.19 6.37
N PHE A 23 -15.47 -5.85 5.13
CA PHE A 23 -14.77 -4.85 4.33
C PHE A 23 -15.09 -3.45 4.82
N GLN A 24 -14.06 -2.71 5.25
CA GLN A 24 -14.24 -1.35 5.79
C GLN A 24 -13.69 -0.29 4.83
N THR A 25 -12.64 -0.64 4.09
CA THR A 25 -11.90 0.31 3.26
C THR A 25 -11.93 -0.07 1.79
N ALA A 26 -11.83 0.93 0.91
CA ALA A 26 -11.74 0.73 -0.54
C ALA A 26 -10.47 -0.03 -0.95
N GLU A 27 -9.40 0.11 -0.17
CA GLU A 27 -8.09 -0.50 -0.40
C GLU A 27 -8.12 -2.02 -0.25
N GLU A 28 -8.89 -2.54 0.72
CA GLU A 28 -9.09 -3.98 0.91
C GLU A 28 -9.71 -4.66 -0.31
N LEU A 29 -10.50 -3.91 -1.10
CA LEU A 29 -11.21 -4.42 -2.26
C LEU A 29 -10.40 -4.31 -3.56
N LEU A 30 -9.35 -3.47 -3.62
CA LEU A 30 -8.58 -3.25 -4.84
C LEU A 30 -7.85 -4.52 -5.33
N GLU A 31 -7.37 -5.33 -4.38
CA GLU A 31 -6.59 -6.55 -4.62
C GLU A 31 -7.46 -7.81 -4.77
N VAL A 32 -8.76 -7.73 -4.46
CA VAL A 32 -9.66 -8.89 -4.48
C VAL A 32 -10.20 -9.14 -5.89
N LYS A 33 -10.27 -10.41 -6.30
CA LYS A 33 -10.86 -10.76 -7.61
C LYS A 33 -12.40 -10.68 -7.55
N PRO A 34 -13.07 -10.30 -8.66
CA PRO A 34 -14.54 -10.25 -8.71
C PRO A 34 -15.21 -11.59 -8.32
N SER A 35 -14.58 -12.71 -8.65
CA SER A 35 -15.07 -14.05 -8.31
C SER A 35 -14.96 -14.40 -6.83
N GLU A 36 -13.97 -13.85 -6.14
CA GLU A 36 -13.77 -14.04 -4.69
C GLU A 36 -14.75 -13.14 -3.95
N LEU A 37 -14.86 -11.87 -4.37
CA LEU A 37 -15.80 -10.91 -3.79
C LEU A 37 -17.26 -11.38 -3.89
N SER A 38 -17.66 -11.93 -5.04
CA SER A 38 -19.02 -12.45 -5.24
C SER A 38 -19.35 -13.58 -4.26
N LYS A 39 -18.39 -14.47 -3.97
CA LYS A 39 -18.57 -15.58 -3.04
C LYS A 39 -18.61 -15.11 -1.58
N GLU A 40 -17.72 -14.20 -1.21
CA GLU A 40 -17.59 -13.70 0.16
C GLU A 40 -18.80 -12.84 0.57
N VAL A 41 -19.25 -11.98 -0.34
CA VAL A 41 -20.27 -10.95 -0.06
C VAL A 41 -21.69 -11.43 -0.42
N GLY A 42 -21.82 -12.53 -1.16
CA GLY A 42 -23.12 -13.05 -1.60
C GLY A 42 -23.84 -12.09 -2.56
N ILE A 43 -23.10 -11.56 -3.53
CA ILE A 43 -23.61 -10.71 -4.63
C ILE A 43 -23.38 -11.40 -5.97
N SER A 44 -24.12 -10.98 -6.99
CA SER A 44 -23.91 -11.50 -8.35
C SER A 44 -22.49 -11.17 -8.85
N LYS A 45 -21.99 -11.93 -9.82
CA LYS A 45 -20.65 -11.68 -10.38
C LYS A 45 -20.60 -10.32 -11.08
N GLU A 46 -21.72 -9.92 -11.68
CA GLU A 46 -21.93 -8.66 -12.36
C GLU A 46 -21.84 -7.50 -11.35
N GLU A 47 -22.57 -7.57 -10.24
CA GLU A 47 -22.51 -6.57 -9.16
C GLU A 47 -21.11 -6.47 -8.53
N ALA A 48 -20.42 -7.61 -8.34
CA ALA A 48 -19.05 -7.61 -7.83
C ALA A 48 -18.09 -6.90 -8.79
N LEU A 49 -18.23 -7.14 -10.10
CA LEU A 49 -17.41 -6.52 -11.12
C LEU A 49 -17.66 -5.00 -11.17
N GLU A 50 -18.92 -4.57 -11.18
CA GLU A 50 -19.30 -3.15 -11.17
C GLU A 50 -18.75 -2.43 -9.94
N THR A 51 -18.89 -3.05 -8.76
CA THR A 51 -18.37 -2.50 -7.50
C THR A 51 -16.86 -2.27 -7.58
N LEU A 52 -16.11 -3.27 -8.04
CA LEU A 52 -14.65 -3.16 -8.20
C LEU A 52 -14.25 -2.13 -9.26
N GLN A 53 -15.01 -1.97 -10.33
CA GLN A 53 -14.77 -0.94 -11.33
C GLN A 53 -15.01 0.47 -10.78
N ILE A 54 -16.07 0.66 -9.99
CA ILE A 54 -16.36 1.94 -9.33
C ILE A 54 -15.24 2.28 -8.35
N ILE A 55 -14.82 1.34 -7.51
CA ILE A 55 -13.72 1.52 -6.55
C ILE A 55 -12.43 1.89 -7.27
N ARG A 56 -12.06 1.15 -8.33
CA ARG A 56 -10.85 1.46 -9.11
C ARG A 56 -10.91 2.84 -9.73
N ARG A 57 -12.05 3.24 -10.31
CA ARG A 57 -12.22 4.56 -10.92
C ARG A 57 -12.08 5.68 -9.91
N GLU A 58 -12.74 5.58 -8.75
CA GLU A 58 -12.73 6.60 -7.70
C GLU A 58 -11.39 6.66 -6.92
N CYS A 59 -10.67 5.54 -6.83
CA CYS A 59 -9.31 5.54 -6.30
C CYS A 59 -8.32 6.22 -7.25
N LEU A 60 -8.52 6.11 -8.56
CA LEU A 60 -7.66 6.74 -9.57
C LEU A 60 -7.89 8.26 -9.71
N THR A 61 -9.12 8.75 -9.58
CA THR A 61 -9.48 10.18 -9.72
C THR A 61 -8.89 11.06 -8.62
N ASN A 62 -8.76 10.51 -7.42
CA ASN A 62 -8.31 11.26 -6.24
C ASN A 62 -6.84 11.02 -5.85
N LYS A 63 -6.11 10.17 -6.58
CA LYS A 63 -4.64 10.00 -6.44
C LYS A 63 -3.90 11.08 -7.27
N THR A 64 -4.30 12.36 -7.14
CA THR A 64 -3.58 13.53 -7.68
C THR A 64 -2.53 14.08 -6.71
N SER A 65 -2.34 13.48 -5.54
CA SER A 65 -1.32 13.91 -4.58
C SER A 65 -0.73 12.73 -3.82
N TYR A 66 0.48 12.32 -4.21
CA TYR A 66 1.52 11.78 -3.32
C TYR A 66 1.29 10.49 -2.51
N SER A 67 0.56 9.50 -3.01
CA SER A 67 0.51 8.20 -2.33
C SER A 67 0.04 7.08 -3.24
N VAL A 68 0.97 6.38 -3.91
CA VAL A 68 0.64 5.10 -4.55
C VAL A 68 1.84 4.16 -4.51
N THR A 69 1.71 3.12 -3.70
CA THR A 69 2.27 1.79 -3.96
C THR A 69 1.98 1.40 -5.41
N ALA A 70 2.95 0.82 -6.11
CA ALA A 70 2.85 0.41 -7.51
C ALA A 70 1.65 -0.53 -7.77
N GLU A 71 0.46 0.03 -7.96
CA GLU A 71 -0.72 -0.70 -8.41
C GLU A 71 -0.63 -0.85 -9.92
N SER A 72 -0.59 -2.11 -10.34
CA SER A 72 -0.54 -2.58 -11.72
C SER A 72 -1.64 -1.93 -12.58
N GLY A 73 -1.25 -1.03 -13.49
CA GLY A 73 -2.14 -0.52 -14.54
C GLY A 73 -2.14 0.99 -14.79
N ARG A 74 -1.52 1.81 -13.93
CA ARG A 74 -1.37 3.25 -14.22
C ARG A 74 -0.24 3.48 -15.22
N LYS A 75 -0.57 4.08 -16.38
CA LYS A 75 0.46 4.60 -17.29
C LYS A 75 1.14 5.78 -16.59
N CYS A 76 2.44 5.68 -16.36
CA CYS A 76 3.27 6.76 -15.87
C CYS A 76 4.35 7.07 -16.91
N THR A 77 4.76 8.33 -16.96
CA THR A 77 5.92 8.71 -17.79
C THR A 77 7.23 8.43 -17.05
N ALA A 78 8.33 8.32 -17.78
CA ALA A 78 9.65 8.17 -17.16
C ALA A 78 10.01 9.36 -16.24
N LEU A 79 9.50 10.56 -16.56
CA LEU A 79 9.69 11.76 -15.74
C LEU A 79 8.96 11.65 -14.40
N GLU A 80 7.70 11.21 -14.41
CA GLU A 80 6.92 11.00 -13.18
C GLU A 80 7.57 9.97 -12.25
N LEU A 81 8.13 8.88 -12.82
CA LEU A 81 8.87 7.89 -12.04
C LEU A 81 10.14 8.47 -11.41
N LEU A 82 10.86 9.34 -12.13
CA LEU A 82 12.05 10.00 -11.61
C LEU A 82 11.70 10.98 -10.48
N GLU A 83 10.66 11.80 -10.65
CA GLU A 83 10.18 12.71 -9.61
C GLU A 83 9.73 11.94 -8.37
N GLN A 84 9.04 10.81 -8.55
CA GLN A 84 8.67 9.93 -7.44
C GLN A 84 9.90 9.40 -6.71
N GLU A 85 10.96 9.01 -7.43
CA GLU A 85 12.21 8.54 -6.83
C GLU A 85 12.90 9.63 -5.99
N HIS A 86 12.85 10.89 -6.42
CA HIS A 86 13.39 12.02 -5.64
C HIS A 86 12.64 12.31 -4.33
N THR A 87 11.36 11.91 -4.26
CA THR A 87 10.52 12.10 -3.06
C THR A 87 10.51 10.89 -2.13
N GLN A 88 11.37 9.89 -2.38
CA GLN A 88 11.46 8.73 -1.51
C GLN A 88 11.94 9.11 -0.10
N ASN A 89 11.19 8.63 0.88
CA ASN A 89 11.57 8.73 2.29
C ASN A 89 12.43 7.54 2.70
N PHE A 90 13.20 7.72 3.78
CA PHE A 90 14.11 6.72 4.33
C PHE A 90 13.91 6.54 5.83
N ILE A 91 14.19 5.34 6.32
CA ILE A 91 14.30 5.04 7.75
C ILE A 91 15.79 5.13 8.13
N ILE A 92 16.12 6.06 9.02
CA ILE A 92 17.49 6.24 9.54
C ILE A 92 17.82 5.06 10.44
N THR A 93 18.94 4.37 10.20
CA THR A 93 19.36 3.19 10.97
C THR A 93 20.04 3.54 12.30
N PHE A 94 20.27 4.83 12.56
CA PHE A 94 21.06 5.37 13.67
C PHE A 94 22.51 4.88 13.68
N CYS A 95 22.98 4.38 12.54
CA CYS A 95 24.36 4.07 12.27
C CYS A 95 24.79 4.94 11.08
N SER A 96 25.48 6.05 11.35
CA SER A 96 25.86 7.01 10.31
C SER A 96 26.66 6.38 9.16
N ALA A 97 27.52 5.41 9.45
CA ALA A 97 28.25 4.67 8.43
C ALA A 97 27.31 3.88 7.49
N LEU A 98 26.31 3.20 8.05
CA LEU A 98 25.34 2.42 7.28
C LEU A 98 24.39 3.34 6.51
N ASP A 99 23.90 4.41 7.15
CA ASP A 99 23.03 5.40 6.51
C ASP A 99 23.73 6.06 5.31
N ASN A 100 25.01 6.40 5.44
CA ASN A 100 25.80 6.95 4.33
C ASN A 100 25.97 5.96 3.17
N ILE A 101 26.20 4.67 3.46
CA ILE A 101 26.31 3.62 2.43
C ILE A 101 24.97 3.44 1.70
N LEU A 102 23.85 3.56 2.43
CA LEU A 102 22.51 3.43 1.86
C LEU A 102 21.98 4.74 1.24
N GLY A 103 22.73 5.84 1.30
CA GLY A 103 22.32 7.11 0.72
C GLY A 103 21.27 7.88 1.53
N GLY A 104 21.22 7.70 2.85
CA GLY A 104 20.30 8.38 3.76
C GLY A 104 19.53 7.46 4.71
N GLY A 105 19.64 6.13 4.52
CA GLY A 105 18.97 5.12 5.35
C GLY A 105 18.27 4.06 4.51
N ILE A 106 17.40 3.26 5.13
CA ILE A 106 16.66 2.21 4.44
C ILE A 106 15.49 2.84 3.64
N PRO A 107 15.43 2.68 2.30
CA PRO A 107 14.39 3.31 1.49
C PRO A 107 13.00 2.71 1.76
N LEU A 108 11.99 3.58 1.89
CA LEU A 108 10.59 3.16 1.94
C LEU A 108 10.13 2.64 0.57
N THR A 109 9.06 1.84 0.58
CA THR A 109 8.42 1.24 -0.60
C THR A 109 9.35 0.37 -1.47
N LYS A 110 10.53 0.01 -0.96
CA LYS A 110 11.52 -0.87 -1.59
C LYS A 110 11.85 -2.00 -0.61
N THR A 111 12.17 -3.17 -1.13
CA THR A 111 12.63 -4.29 -0.31
C THR A 111 14.15 -4.23 -0.18
N THR A 112 14.66 -4.13 1.07
CA THR A 112 16.09 -4.13 1.36
C THR A 112 16.49 -5.46 2.01
N GLU A 113 17.50 -6.12 1.44
CA GLU A 113 18.00 -7.40 1.94
C GLU A 113 19.37 -7.22 2.62
N ILE A 114 19.55 -7.81 3.82
CA ILE A 114 20.82 -7.76 4.55
C ILE A 114 21.40 -9.17 4.66
N CYS A 115 22.53 -9.37 3.98
CA CYS A 115 23.23 -10.64 3.85
C CYS A 115 24.59 -10.61 4.57
N GLY A 116 25.07 -11.78 5.00
CA GLY A 116 26.38 -11.91 5.63
C GLY A 116 26.54 -13.20 6.42
N ALA A 117 27.76 -13.49 6.88
CA ALA A 117 28.09 -14.70 7.64
C ALA A 117 27.28 -14.84 8.95
N PRO A 118 27.20 -16.04 9.56
CA PRO A 118 26.60 -16.20 10.88
C PRO A 118 27.28 -15.29 11.92
N GLY A 119 26.51 -14.71 12.84
CA GLY A 119 27.06 -13.87 13.92
C GLY A 119 27.40 -12.42 13.57
N VAL A 120 27.29 -11.97 12.31
CA VAL A 120 27.60 -10.57 11.90
C VAL A 120 26.56 -9.53 12.35
N GLY A 121 25.60 -9.89 13.20
CA GLY A 121 24.63 -8.93 13.75
C GLY A 121 23.37 -8.66 12.90
N LYS A 122 23.10 -9.43 11.84
CA LYS A 122 21.87 -9.27 11.02
C LYS A 122 20.58 -9.22 11.85
N THR A 123 20.43 -10.16 12.78
CA THR A 123 19.27 -10.22 13.69
C THR A 123 19.26 -9.07 14.70
N GLN A 124 20.44 -8.63 15.16
CA GLN A 124 20.54 -7.51 16.08
C GLN A 124 20.05 -6.21 15.45
N LEU A 125 20.38 -6.00 14.17
CA LEU A 125 19.87 -4.87 13.40
C LEU A 125 18.33 -4.88 13.33
N TRP A 126 17.69 -6.05 13.27
CA TRP A 126 16.23 -6.16 13.22
C TRP A 126 15.55 -5.83 14.54
N TYR A 127 16.23 -6.02 15.67
CA TYR A 127 15.71 -5.59 16.97
C TYR A 127 15.76 -4.06 17.12
N THR A 128 16.71 -3.40 16.48
CA THR A 128 16.87 -1.93 16.59
C THR A 128 15.88 -1.18 15.70
N LEU A 129 15.52 -1.71 14.53
CA LEU A 129 14.63 -1.04 13.56
C LEU A 129 13.22 -0.67 14.09
N PRO A 130 12.50 -1.53 14.84
CA PRO A 130 11.19 -1.16 15.39
C PRO A 130 11.24 -0.02 16.42
N LEU A 131 12.30 0.04 17.23
CA LEU A 131 12.50 1.10 18.23
C LEU A 131 12.71 2.47 17.55
N ILE A 132 13.37 2.44 16.39
CA ILE A 132 13.60 3.60 15.53
C ILE A 132 12.29 4.10 14.93
N LEU A 133 11.46 3.20 14.39
CA LEU A 133 10.17 3.55 13.79
C LEU A 133 9.17 4.17 14.80
N ALA A 134 9.22 3.71 16.06
CA ALA A 134 8.38 4.26 17.13
C ALA A 134 8.81 5.65 17.63
N SER A 135 10.00 6.14 17.22
CA SER A 135 10.51 7.47 17.61
C SER A 135 10.24 8.54 16.55
N THR A 136 9.58 8.19 15.45
CA THR A 136 9.26 9.08 14.31
C THR A 136 7.84 9.65 14.32
N ASP A 137 7.09 9.48 15.42
CA ASP A 137 5.79 10.14 15.68
C ASP A 137 5.94 11.39 16.56
#